data_AF-A0A5M5BJR9-F1
#
_entry.id   AF-A0A5M5BJR9-F1
#
_cell.length_a   1.000
_cell.length_b   1.000
_cell.length_c   1.000
_cell.angle_alpha   90.00
_cell.angle_beta   90.00
_cell.angle_gamma   90.00
#
_symmetry.space_group_name_H-M   'P 1'
#
loop_
_entity.id
_entity.type
_entity.pdbx_description
1 polymer ?
#
loop_
_entity_poly.entity_id
_entity_poly.type
_entity_poly.pdbx_seq_one_letter_code
_entity_poly.pdbx_strand_id
1 'polypeptide(L)'
;QLPIIEEIVEQSIARGINTYLLGEKRLEQKLDTLKENMKSEHSLRELSDPGIQVVDTFYHRIEGYHIAGNLLIFASDYQSLKKDSNRLFYIQQDKFRPVNKILKAYDFVKNRNIAQKNIYSLRKGRRSVFVNNQEYPLLCYDNCDPLPTQQDGNTPFEFTLQEVIDLLHQMEVEYKTISERETAYTKEHLFLSSSQKSKIKRILGETAHIIENYRNELRIIAHAHEQENREY
;
A
#
# COMPACT_ATOMS: atom_id res chain seq x y z
N GLN A 1 -44.50 35.30 -7.46
CA GLN A 1 -44.52 34.20 -6.47
C GLN A 1 -43.96 32.86 -7.00
N LEU A 2 -44.02 32.57 -8.31
CA LEU A 2 -43.41 31.37 -8.93
C LEU A 2 -41.86 31.18 -8.81
N PRO A 3 -40.99 32.21 -8.86
CA PRO A 3 -39.54 31.98 -8.92
C PRO A 3 -38.94 31.42 -7.62
N ILE A 4 -39.57 31.73 -6.48
CA ILE A 4 -39.15 31.23 -5.16
C ILE A 4 -39.41 29.72 -5.05
N ILE A 5 -40.49 29.23 -5.66
CA ILE A 5 -40.86 27.81 -5.62
C ILE A 5 -39.90 26.99 -6.49
N GLU A 6 -39.53 27.49 -7.67
CA GLU A 6 -38.52 26.83 -8.52
C GLU A 6 -37.16 26.76 -7.82
N GLU A 7 -36.72 27.85 -7.19
CA GLU A 7 -35.46 27.87 -6.45
C GLU A 7 -35.44 26.91 -5.25
N ILE A 8 -36.55 26.81 -4.50
CA ILE A 8 -36.69 25.87 -3.39
C ILE A 8 -36.66 24.41 -3.89
N VAL A 9 -37.35 24.11 -4.99
CA VAL A 9 -37.33 22.77 -5.59
C VAL A 9 -35.93 22.43 -6.10
N GLU A 10 -35.24 23.38 -6.71
CA GLU A 10 -33.86 23.19 -7.17
C GLU A 10 -32.86 22.96 -6.04
N GLN A 11 -32.93 23.76 -4.97
CA GLN A 11 -32.10 23.56 -3.78
C GLN A 11 -32.41 22.23 -3.11
N SER A 12 -33.66 21.78 -3.14
CA SER A 12 -34.08 20.50 -2.55
C SER A 12 -33.56 19.30 -3.37
N ILE A 13 -33.59 19.38 -4.69
CA ILE A 13 -32.99 18.37 -5.59
C ILE A 13 -31.47 18.32 -5.36
N ALA A 14 -30.81 19.48 -5.33
CA ALA A 14 -29.37 19.54 -5.10
C ALA A 14 -28.99 19.04 -3.69
N ARG A 15 -29.76 19.38 -2.65
CA ARG A 15 -29.53 18.86 -1.29
C ARG A 15 -29.80 17.38 -1.18
N GLY A 16 -30.89 16.88 -1.78
CA GLY A 16 -31.23 15.47 -1.78
C GLY A 16 -30.08 14.67 -2.37
N ILE A 17 -29.64 15.03 -3.57
CA ILE A 17 -28.53 14.35 -4.25
C ILE A 17 -27.21 14.50 -3.50
N ASN A 18 -26.85 15.69 -3.00
CA ASN A 18 -25.65 15.85 -2.17
C ASN A 18 -25.71 15.06 -0.85
N THR A 19 -26.89 14.85 -0.29
CA THR A 19 -27.09 14.03 0.92
C THR A 19 -26.90 12.54 0.59
N TYR A 20 -27.31 12.10 -0.61
CA TYR A 20 -27.02 10.76 -1.11
C TYR A 20 -25.54 10.54 -1.45
N LEU A 21 -24.81 11.61 -1.79
CA LEU A 21 -23.38 11.59 -2.10
C LEU A 21 -22.46 11.71 -0.87
N LEU A 22 -22.99 11.65 0.37
CA LEU A 22 -22.17 11.74 1.59
C LEU A 22 -21.09 10.64 1.70
N GLY A 23 -21.20 9.55 0.94
CA GLY A 23 -20.18 8.51 0.83
C GLY A 23 -18.93 8.92 0.05
N GLU A 24 -19.06 9.87 -0.88
CA GLU A 24 -17.99 10.32 -1.79
C GLU A 24 -16.79 10.90 -1.01
N LYS A 25 -17.05 11.80 -0.07
CA LYS A 25 -15.99 12.43 0.76
C LYS A 25 -15.28 11.43 1.66
N ARG A 26 -15.98 10.39 2.13
CA ARG A 26 -15.38 9.34 2.95
C ARG A 26 -14.49 8.43 2.11
N LEU A 27 -14.91 8.11 0.88
CA LEU A 27 -14.14 7.33 -0.06
C LEU A 27 -12.89 8.12 -0.51
N GLU A 28 -13.05 9.39 -0.85
CA GLU A 28 -11.95 10.30 -1.22
C GLU A 28 -10.90 10.41 -0.10
N GLN A 29 -11.32 10.67 1.14
CA GLN A 29 -10.41 10.70 2.29
C GLN A 29 -9.65 9.38 2.50
N LYS A 30 -10.35 8.24 2.35
CA LYS A 30 -9.72 6.93 2.45
C LYS A 30 -8.78 6.63 1.30
N LEU A 31 -9.10 7.10 0.09
CA LEU A 31 -8.27 6.94 -1.09
C LEU A 31 -7.00 7.79 -0.98
N ASP A 32 -7.10 9.01 -0.46
CA ASP A 32 -5.94 9.87 -0.15
C ASP A 32 -5.08 9.26 0.95
N THR A 33 -5.71 8.73 2.01
CA THR A 33 -4.99 7.99 3.06
C THR A 33 -4.28 6.76 2.49
N LEU A 34 -4.92 6.04 1.56
CA LEU A 34 -4.33 4.88 0.89
C LEU A 34 -3.14 5.28 0.01
N LYS A 35 -3.23 6.42 -0.71
CA LYS A 35 -2.13 7.01 -1.48
C LYS A 35 -0.99 7.46 -0.58
N GLU A 36 -1.27 8.05 0.57
CA GLU A 36 -0.25 8.41 1.57
C GLU A 36 0.40 7.18 2.20
N ASN A 37 -0.38 6.16 2.55
CA ASN A 37 0.12 4.89 3.05
C ASN A 37 1.01 4.21 2.00
N MET A 38 0.56 4.17 0.74
CA MET A 38 1.37 3.74 -0.40
C MET A 38 2.66 4.56 -0.45
N LYS A 39 2.60 5.90 -0.54
CA LYS A 39 3.79 6.76 -0.53
C LYS A 39 4.70 6.57 0.68
N SER A 40 4.19 6.33 1.88
CA SER A 40 4.99 6.13 3.11
C SER A 40 5.63 4.74 3.14
N GLU A 41 4.94 3.73 2.62
CA GLU A 41 5.45 2.39 2.44
C GLU A 41 6.49 2.35 1.31
N HIS A 42 6.32 3.18 0.28
CA HIS A 42 7.19 3.32 -0.88
C HIS A 42 8.36 4.30 -0.63
N SER A 43 8.21 5.30 0.25
CA SER A 43 9.31 6.18 0.73
C SER A 43 10.33 5.40 1.57
N LEU A 44 9.97 4.22 2.05
CA LEU A 44 10.89 3.25 2.67
C LEU A 44 11.41 2.21 1.66
N ARG A 45 11.01 2.26 0.38
CA ARG A 45 11.35 1.26 -0.65
C ARG A 45 12.19 1.80 -1.80
N GLU A 46 12.28 3.11 -2.00
CA GLU A 46 13.14 3.66 -3.06
C GLU A 46 14.45 4.23 -2.51
N LEU A 47 15.53 3.51 -2.85
CA LEU A 47 16.93 3.69 -2.46
C LEU A 47 17.26 3.33 -1.01
N SER A 48 18.31 2.49 -0.88
CA SER A 48 19.02 2.13 0.37
C SER A 48 18.80 3.17 1.47
N ASP A 49 18.18 2.77 2.59
CA ASP A 49 18.08 3.63 3.76
C ASP A 49 19.46 4.23 4.05
N PRO A 50 19.64 5.55 3.89
CA PRO A 50 20.96 6.20 3.99
C PRO A 50 21.53 6.08 5.41
N GLY A 51 20.68 5.70 6.37
CA GLY A 51 21.05 5.38 7.73
C GLY A 51 21.87 4.11 7.88
N ILE A 52 21.68 3.11 7.01
CA ILE A 52 22.36 1.83 7.13
C ILE A 52 23.80 1.99 6.63
N GLN A 53 24.76 1.65 7.47
CA GLN A 53 26.17 1.72 7.10
C GLN A 53 26.52 0.60 6.12
N VAL A 54 27.22 0.98 5.05
CA VAL A 54 27.86 0.03 4.13
C VAL A 54 29.31 -0.15 4.56
N VAL A 55 29.62 -1.34 5.05
CA VAL A 55 30.96 -1.77 5.44
C VAL A 55 31.68 -2.33 4.23
N ASP A 56 32.94 -1.93 4.03
CA ASP A 56 33.81 -2.41 2.95
C ASP A 56 33.14 -2.34 1.56
N THR A 57 32.40 -1.25 1.32
CA THR A 57 31.74 -0.88 0.05
C THR A 57 30.55 -1.76 -0.36
N PHE A 58 30.43 -2.99 0.15
CA PHE A 58 29.46 -3.96 -0.36
C PHE A 58 28.63 -4.68 0.70
N TYR A 59 28.90 -4.48 1.99
CA TYR A 59 28.29 -5.28 3.06
C TYR A 59 27.49 -4.42 4.03
N HIS A 60 26.40 -4.97 4.56
CA HIS A 60 25.83 -4.50 5.82
C HIS A 60 26.30 -5.42 6.94
N ARG A 61 26.61 -4.82 8.10
CA ARG A 61 26.95 -5.56 9.31
C ARG A 61 25.71 -5.76 10.15
N ILE A 62 25.49 -7.00 10.59
CA ILE A 62 24.41 -7.38 11.48
C ILE A 62 24.97 -7.37 12.91
N GLU A 63 24.33 -6.58 13.77
CA GLU A 63 24.71 -6.40 15.16
C GLU A 63 23.91 -7.33 16.09
N GLY A 64 24.51 -7.71 17.22
CA GLY A 64 23.85 -8.52 18.25
C GLY A 64 23.66 -10.01 17.92
N TYR A 65 24.04 -10.47 16.73
CA TYR A 65 23.99 -11.90 16.41
C TYR A 65 25.11 -12.67 17.13
N HIS A 66 24.75 -13.76 17.82
CA HIS A 66 25.70 -14.52 18.63
C HIS A 66 26.65 -15.36 17.77
N ILE A 67 27.78 -14.77 17.38
CA ILE A 67 28.80 -15.45 16.57
C ILE A 67 30.19 -14.90 16.88
N ALA A 68 31.21 -15.77 16.79
CA ALA A 68 32.60 -15.33 16.85
C ALA A 68 32.94 -14.50 15.60
N GLY A 69 33.09 -13.18 15.78
CA GLY A 69 33.42 -12.23 14.72
C GLY A 69 32.24 -11.39 14.24
N ASN A 70 32.39 -10.75 13.08
CA ASN A 70 31.31 -9.94 12.50
C ASN A 70 30.46 -10.77 11.54
N LEU A 71 29.14 -10.60 11.61
CA LEU A 71 28.22 -11.15 10.62
C LEU A 71 27.91 -10.09 9.57
N LEU A 72 28.15 -10.43 8.31
CA LEU A 72 27.96 -9.56 7.16
C LEU A 72 26.94 -10.16 6.20
N ILE A 73 26.18 -9.31 5.54
CA ILE A 73 25.33 -9.67 4.39
C ILE A 73 25.67 -8.73 3.23
N PHE A 74 25.67 -9.22 2.00
CA PHE A 74 25.84 -8.33 0.85
C PHE A 74 24.68 -7.33 0.79
N ALA A 75 24.98 -6.07 0.51
CA ALA A 75 23.97 -5.02 0.38
C ALA A 75 22.93 -5.38 -0.70
N SER A 76 23.37 -5.97 -1.81
CA SER A 76 22.48 -6.49 -2.86
C SER A 76 21.58 -7.62 -2.37
N ASP A 77 22.12 -8.55 -1.57
CA ASP A 77 21.35 -9.67 -1.03
C ASP A 77 20.31 -9.16 -0.02
N TYR A 78 20.68 -8.22 0.85
CA TYR A 78 19.77 -7.57 1.78
C TYR A 78 18.67 -6.78 1.07
N GLN A 79 19.01 -6.03 0.01
CA GLN A 79 18.05 -5.30 -0.80
C GLN A 79 17.00 -6.24 -1.41
N SER A 80 17.42 -7.43 -1.84
CA SER A 80 16.55 -8.46 -2.42
C SER A 80 15.67 -9.22 -1.41
N LEU A 81 15.86 -9.04 -0.10
CA LEU A 81 14.98 -9.64 0.90
C LEU A 81 13.60 -8.94 0.89
N LYS A 82 12.54 -9.69 1.17
CA LYS A 82 11.17 -9.14 1.34
C LYS A 82 10.76 -9.14 2.82
N LYS A 83 9.75 -8.35 3.19
CA LYS A 83 9.25 -8.24 4.59
C LYS A 83 8.29 -9.37 4.96
N ASP A 84 7.64 -9.93 3.95
CA ASP A 84 6.58 -10.93 4.00
C ASP A 84 7.07 -12.33 3.59
N SER A 85 8.21 -12.41 2.89
CA SER A 85 8.80 -13.67 2.44
C SER A 85 10.12 -14.00 3.14
N ASN A 86 10.32 -15.29 3.36
CA ASN A 86 11.54 -15.86 3.89
C ASN A 86 12.42 -16.34 2.74
N ARG A 87 13.70 -15.96 2.76
CA ARG A 87 14.72 -16.47 1.84
C ARG A 87 15.80 -17.22 2.59
N LEU A 88 16.26 -18.33 2.04
CA LEU A 88 17.23 -19.19 2.70
C LEU A 88 18.66 -18.69 2.46
N PHE A 89 19.46 -18.67 3.52
CA PHE A 89 20.88 -18.31 3.51
C PHE A 89 21.69 -19.31 4.31
N TYR A 90 23.00 -19.31 4.12
CA TYR A 90 23.95 -20.03 4.96
C TYR A 90 25.11 -19.10 5.34
N ILE A 91 25.75 -19.40 6.47
CA ILE A 91 26.90 -18.64 6.93
C ILE A 91 28.18 -19.27 6.40
N GLN A 92 29.03 -18.48 5.77
CA GLN A 92 30.35 -18.88 5.31
C GLN A 92 31.42 -18.00 5.93
N GLN A 93 32.53 -18.58 6.38
CA GLN A 93 33.68 -17.79 6.78
C GLN A 93 34.29 -17.06 5.57
N ASP A 94 34.60 -15.78 5.73
CA ASP A 94 35.25 -15.02 4.70
C ASP A 94 36.70 -15.51 4.52
N LYS A 95 37.06 -15.81 3.26
CA LYS A 95 38.38 -16.33 2.89
C LYS A 95 39.49 -15.29 3.09
N PHE A 96 39.15 -14.00 2.96
CA PHE A 96 40.12 -12.91 2.99
C PHE A 96 40.15 -12.21 4.35
N ARG A 97 39.07 -12.30 5.12
CA ARG A 97 38.92 -11.67 6.44
C ARG A 97 38.44 -12.71 7.46
N PRO A 98 39.33 -13.46 8.11
CA PRO A 98 38.95 -14.62 8.93
C PRO A 98 38.07 -14.27 10.15
N VAL A 99 38.06 -13.01 10.57
CA VAL A 99 37.19 -12.46 11.63
C VAL A 99 35.75 -12.24 11.13
N ASN A 100 35.52 -12.17 9.82
CA ASN A 100 34.22 -11.90 9.24
C ASN A 100 33.56 -13.18 8.73
N LYS A 101 32.24 -13.24 8.90
CA LYS A 101 31.39 -14.31 8.38
C LYS A 101 30.32 -13.69 7.52
N ILE A 102 30.08 -14.28 6.37
CA ILE A 102 29.21 -13.74 5.33
C ILE A 102 28.01 -14.66 5.16
N LEU A 103 26.81 -14.07 5.20
CA LEU A 103 25.58 -14.69 4.77
C LEU A 103 25.54 -14.75 3.26
N LYS A 104 25.33 -15.94 2.72
CA LYS A 104 25.15 -16.17 1.28
C LYS A 104 23.82 -16.84 0.99
N ALA A 105 23.18 -16.41 -0.08
CA ALA A 105 21.93 -17.01 -0.53
C ALA A 105 22.12 -18.52 -0.76
N TYR A 106 21.21 -19.30 -0.19
CA TYR A 106 21.20 -20.76 -0.33
C TYR A 106 20.35 -21.14 -1.55
N ASP A 107 20.94 -21.93 -2.43
CA ASP A 107 20.28 -22.53 -3.59
C ASP A 107 20.42 -24.05 -3.49
N PHE A 108 19.29 -24.77 -3.48
CA PHE A 108 19.27 -26.23 -3.31
C PHE A 108 20.09 -26.98 -4.36
N VAL A 109 20.20 -26.46 -5.59
CA VAL A 109 20.96 -27.09 -6.66
C VAL A 109 22.46 -26.88 -6.47
N LYS A 110 22.86 -25.66 -6.09
CA LYS A 110 24.27 -25.27 -5.97
C LYS A 110 24.90 -25.62 -4.61
N ASN A 111 24.09 -25.79 -3.56
CA ASN A 111 24.55 -25.86 -2.18
C ASN A 111 24.19 -27.18 -1.47
N ARG A 112 24.04 -28.29 -2.19
CA ARG A 112 23.66 -29.62 -1.65
C ARG A 112 24.51 -30.13 -0.49
N ASN A 113 25.76 -29.68 -0.39
CA ASN A 113 26.72 -30.10 0.63
C ASN A 113 26.54 -29.37 1.98
N ILE A 114 25.63 -28.41 2.07
CA ILE A 114 25.37 -27.65 3.30
C ILE A 114 24.34 -28.41 4.14
N ALA A 115 24.72 -28.75 5.38
CA ALA A 115 23.81 -29.40 6.31
C ALA A 115 22.63 -28.49 6.64
N GLN A 116 21.43 -29.06 6.74
CA GLN A 116 20.17 -28.34 7.01
C GLN A 116 20.25 -27.43 8.25
N LYS A 117 20.98 -27.87 9.29
CA LYS A 117 21.21 -27.11 10.53
C LYS A 117 21.97 -25.79 10.34
N ASN A 118 22.65 -25.62 9.21
CA ASN A 118 23.44 -24.43 8.88
C ASN A 118 22.72 -23.52 7.86
N ILE A 119 21.44 -23.81 7.59
CA ILE A 119 20.57 -23.00 6.73
C ILE A 119 19.70 -22.13 7.63
N TYR A 120 19.66 -20.84 7.32
CA TYR A 120 18.96 -19.81 8.07
C TYR A 120 17.88 -19.18 7.18
N SER A 121 16.71 -18.94 7.75
CA SER A 121 15.63 -18.19 7.12
C SER A 121 15.82 -16.71 7.38
N LEU A 122 16.00 -15.93 6.34
CA LEU A 122 16.17 -14.47 6.42
C LEU A 122 14.97 -13.72 5.84
N ARG A 123 14.61 -12.63 6.50
CA ARG A 123 13.54 -11.72 6.09
C ARG A 123 13.94 -10.28 6.37
N LYS A 124 13.51 -9.35 5.51
CA LYS A 124 13.86 -7.93 5.60
C LYS A 124 13.15 -7.26 6.76
N GLY A 125 13.90 -6.57 7.60
CA GLY A 125 13.38 -5.56 8.53
C GLY A 125 13.58 -4.15 7.98
N ARG A 126 13.34 -3.09 8.78
CA ARG A 126 13.52 -1.70 8.32
C ARG A 126 15.01 -1.33 8.25
N ARG A 127 15.67 -1.36 9.42
CA ARG A 127 17.13 -1.25 9.60
C ARG A 127 17.67 -2.48 10.31
N SER A 128 17.11 -3.63 9.94
CA SER A 128 17.30 -4.88 10.64
C SER A 128 17.08 -6.03 9.65
N VAL A 129 17.50 -7.21 10.07
CA VAL A 129 17.26 -8.47 9.39
C VAL A 129 16.71 -9.46 10.40
N PHE A 130 15.65 -10.15 10.02
CA PHE A 130 15.15 -11.27 10.79
C PHE A 130 15.94 -12.52 10.39
N VAL A 131 16.56 -13.19 11.35
CA VAL A 131 17.24 -14.47 11.17
C VAL A 131 16.49 -15.50 12.01
N ASN A 132 15.89 -16.49 11.36
CA ASN A 132 15.02 -17.50 11.99
C ASN A 132 13.93 -16.88 12.89
N ASN A 133 13.22 -15.88 12.36
CA ASN A 133 12.18 -15.09 13.05
C ASN A 133 12.64 -14.25 14.24
N GLN A 134 13.94 -14.17 14.53
CA GLN A 134 14.49 -13.25 15.51
C GLN A 134 15.09 -12.03 14.81
N GLU A 135 14.74 -10.83 15.27
CA GLU A 135 15.22 -9.58 14.67
C GLU A 135 16.60 -9.18 15.17
N TYR A 136 17.48 -8.80 14.24
CA TYR A 136 18.81 -8.29 14.53
C TYR A 136 19.01 -6.96 13.79
N PRO A 137 19.44 -5.89 14.48
CA PRO A 137 19.68 -4.60 13.86
C PRO A 137 20.88 -4.64 12.91
N LEU A 138 20.83 -3.81 11.87
CA LEU A 138 21.99 -3.51 11.04
C LEU A 138 22.75 -2.32 11.62
N LEU A 139 24.07 -2.31 11.41
CA LEU A 139 24.91 -1.18 11.77
C LEU A 139 24.45 0.07 11.00
N CYS A 140 24.20 1.15 11.74
CA CYS A 140 23.74 2.43 11.20
C CYS A 140 24.77 3.53 11.48
N TYR A 141 24.74 4.62 10.72
CA TYR A 141 25.53 5.83 11.01
C TYR A 141 25.01 6.53 12.27
N ASP A 142 25.93 7.10 13.07
CA ASP A 142 25.65 7.69 14.39
C ASP A 142 24.60 8.83 14.36
N ASN A 143 24.51 9.57 13.25
CA ASN A 143 23.62 10.73 13.09
C ASN A 143 22.34 10.40 12.31
N CYS A 144 21.90 9.15 12.33
CA CYS A 144 20.76 8.74 11.52
C CYS A 144 19.43 9.19 12.12
N ASP A 145 18.57 9.81 11.29
CA ASP A 145 17.21 10.16 11.69
C ASP A 145 16.45 8.92 12.23
N PRO A 146 15.72 9.05 13.35
CA PRO A 146 14.96 7.93 13.89
C PRO A 146 13.95 7.42 12.87
N LEU A 147 13.78 6.09 12.82
CA LEU A 147 12.76 5.49 11.95
C LEU A 147 11.39 6.11 12.27
N PRO A 148 10.59 6.50 11.26
CA PRO A 148 9.25 7.02 11.50
C PRO A 148 8.48 6.01 12.34
N THR A 149 7.97 6.46 13.48
CA THR A 149 7.27 5.66 14.48
C THR A 149 6.19 4.85 13.78
N GLN A 150 6.26 3.52 13.87
CA GLN A 150 5.15 2.70 13.40
C GLN A 150 3.91 3.10 14.19
N GLN A 151 2.89 3.58 13.49
CA GLN A 151 1.53 3.38 13.98
C GLN A 151 1.27 1.88 13.89
N ASP A 152 1.68 1.12 14.91
CA ASP A 152 1.43 -0.32 15.09
C ASP A 152 -0.07 -0.65 15.32
N GLY A 153 -0.97 0.20 14.81
CA GLY A 153 -2.41 0.05 14.88
C GLY A 153 -3.13 0.09 13.52
N ASN A 154 -2.41 0.26 12.40
CA ASN A 154 -3.08 0.27 11.10
C ASN A 154 -3.35 -1.16 10.62
N THR A 155 -4.61 -1.40 10.29
CA THR A 155 -5.05 -2.54 9.49
C THR A 155 -4.09 -2.72 8.30
N PRO A 156 -3.69 -3.97 7.96
CA PRO A 156 -2.79 -4.22 6.84
C PRO A 156 -3.23 -3.46 5.58
N PHE A 157 -2.28 -2.99 4.77
CA PHE A 157 -2.60 -2.25 3.53
C PHE A 157 -3.64 -3.00 2.69
N GLU A 158 -3.51 -4.32 2.58
CA GLU A 158 -4.48 -5.20 1.91
C GLU A 158 -5.90 -5.12 2.52
N PHE A 159 -6.01 -5.01 3.84
CA PHE A 159 -7.30 -4.86 4.52
C PHE A 159 -7.89 -3.46 4.28
N THR A 160 -7.07 -2.41 4.28
CA THR A 160 -7.54 -1.06 3.93
C THR A 160 -7.91 -0.93 2.46
N LEU A 161 -7.17 -1.59 1.57
CA LEU A 161 -7.46 -1.65 0.15
C LEU A 161 -8.79 -2.40 -0.09
N GLN A 162 -8.98 -3.53 0.58
CA GLN A 162 -10.23 -4.29 0.50
C GLN A 162 -11.42 -3.48 1.05
N GLU A 163 -11.23 -2.76 2.16
CA GLU A 163 -12.28 -1.90 2.72
C GLU A 163 -12.66 -0.76 1.75
N VAL A 164 -11.69 -0.20 1.03
CA VAL A 164 -11.94 0.82 0.00
C VAL A 164 -12.63 0.22 -1.24
N ILE A 165 -12.26 -1.00 -1.64
CA ILE A 165 -12.95 -1.76 -2.71
C ILE A 165 -14.41 -2.01 -2.33
N ASP A 166 -14.66 -2.47 -1.12
CA ASP A 166 -16.01 -2.78 -0.62
C ASP A 166 -16.87 -1.51 -0.54
N LEU A 167 -16.28 -0.39 -0.08
CA LEU A 167 -16.95 0.92 -0.05
C LEU A 167 -17.26 1.43 -1.45
N LEU A 168 -16.34 1.33 -2.41
CA LEU A 168 -16.61 1.70 -3.80
C LEU A 168 -17.73 0.83 -4.38
N HIS A 169 -17.69 -0.49 -4.14
CA HIS A 169 -18.70 -1.41 -4.64
C HIS A 169 -20.08 -1.10 -4.06
N GLN A 170 -20.16 -0.80 -2.75
CA GLN A 170 -21.39 -0.36 -2.12
C GLN A 170 -21.91 0.94 -2.78
N MET A 171 -21.03 1.91 -3.04
CA MET A 171 -21.38 3.16 -3.70
C MET A 171 -21.88 2.94 -5.14
N GLU A 172 -21.29 2.01 -5.90
CA GLU A 172 -21.76 1.62 -7.23
C GLU A 172 -23.18 1.02 -7.19
N VAL A 173 -23.46 0.14 -6.22
CA VAL A 173 -24.77 -0.50 -6.03
C VAL A 173 -25.84 0.53 -5.62
N GLU A 174 -25.51 1.42 -4.68
CA GLU A 174 -26.39 2.49 -4.24
C GLU A 174 -26.67 3.48 -5.38
N TYR A 175 -25.64 3.90 -6.11
CA TYR A 175 -25.78 4.76 -7.29
C TYR A 175 -26.67 4.13 -8.35
N LYS A 176 -26.47 2.84 -8.68
CA LYS A 176 -27.31 2.15 -9.67
C LYS A 176 -28.78 2.16 -9.27
N THR A 177 -29.06 1.83 -8.00
CA THR A 177 -30.43 1.83 -7.46
C THR A 177 -31.07 3.22 -7.54
N ILE A 178 -30.34 4.27 -7.16
CA ILE A 178 -30.82 5.65 -7.20
C ILE A 178 -31.00 6.11 -8.64
N SER A 179 -30.04 5.84 -9.52
CA SER A 179 -30.10 6.20 -10.94
C SER A 179 -31.31 5.57 -11.63
N GLU A 180 -31.59 4.29 -11.37
CA GLU A 180 -32.78 3.61 -11.90
C GLU A 180 -34.07 4.26 -11.38
N ARG A 181 -34.16 4.54 -10.08
CA ARG A 181 -35.32 5.17 -9.44
C ARG A 181 -35.54 6.60 -9.95
N GLU A 182 -34.51 7.43 -10.02
CA GLU A 182 -34.58 8.82 -10.48
C GLU A 182 -34.86 8.89 -11.97
N THR A 183 -34.34 7.95 -12.77
CA THR A 183 -34.67 7.85 -14.20
C THR A 183 -36.13 7.46 -14.41
N ALA A 184 -36.65 6.51 -13.63
CA ALA A 184 -38.07 6.13 -13.66
C ALA A 184 -38.96 7.31 -13.23
N TYR A 185 -38.61 7.97 -12.12
CA TYR A 185 -39.29 9.16 -11.63
C TYR A 185 -39.32 10.26 -12.68
N THR A 186 -38.18 10.60 -13.29
CA THR A 186 -38.09 11.62 -14.34
C THR A 186 -38.97 11.33 -15.57
N LYS A 187 -39.16 10.04 -15.91
CA LYS A 187 -40.01 9.59 -17.02
C LYS A 187 -41.50 9.69 -16.67
N GLU A 188 -41.89 9.30 -15.47
CA GLU A 188 -43.29 9.19 -15.05
C GLU A 188 -43.85 10.47 -14.42
N HIS A 189 -42.99 11.40 -13.98
CA HIS A 189 -43.45 12.60 -13.26
C HIS A 189 -44.12 13.63 -14.17
N LEU A 190 -45.36 13.97 -13.83
CA LEU A 190 -46.17 15.00 -14.50
C LEU A 190 -45.72 16.45 -14.19
N PHE A 191 -45.04 16.69 -13.06
CA PHE A 191 -44.80 18.04 -12.54
C PHE A 191 -43.37 18.56 -12.69
N LEU A 192 -42.45 17.75 -13.23
CA LEU A 192 -41.07 18.19 -13.45
C LEU A 192 -40.95 18.95 -14.77
N SER A 193 -40.36 20.15 -14.73
CA SER A 193 -40.06 20.93 -15.93
C SER A 193 -38.90 20.32 -16.72
N SER A 194 -38.81 20.60 -18.03
CA SER A 194 -37.70 20.10 -18.87
C SER A 194 -36.31 20.50 -18.35
N SER A 195 -36.20 21.68 -17.71
CA SER A 195 -34.98 22.16 -17.06
C SER A 195 -34.59 21.29 -15.86
N GLN A 196 -35.55 20.97 -14.98
CA GLN A 196 -35.33 20.11 -13.82
C GLN A 196 -34.96 18.68 -14.23
N LYS A 197 -35.64 18.12 -15.24
CA LYS A 197 -35.30 16.80 -15.80
C LYS A 197 -33.87 16.78 -16.36
N SER A 198 -33.45 17.84 -17.04
CA SER A 198 -32.10 17.97 -17.57
C SER A 198 -31.04 18.09 -16.46
N LYS A 199 -31.33 18.82 -15.38
CA LYS A 199 -30.44 18.94 -14.21
C LYS A 199 -30.25 17.59 -13.49
N ILE A 200 -31.32 16.84 -13.23
CA ILE A 200 -31.24 15.50 -12.63
C ILE A 200 -30.36 14.59 -13.48
N LYS A 201 -30.59 14.57 -14.80
CA LYS A 201 -29.78 13.78 -15.74
C LYS A 201 -28.31 14.20 -15.74
N ARG A 202 -28.03 15.51 -15.65
CA ARG A 202 -26.65 16.02 -15.59
C ARG A 202 -25.94 15.57 -14.31
N ILE A 203 -26.60 15.73 -13.15
CA ILE A 203 -26.00 15.37 -11.86
C ILE A 203 -25.74 13.87 -11.79
N LEU A 204 -26.68 13.02 -12.22
CA LEU A 204 -26.45 11.56 -12.31
C LEU A 204 -25.25 11.23 -13.21
N GLY A 205 -25.12 11.91 -14.36
CA GLY A 205 -23.98 11.74 -15.26
C GLY A 205 -22.64 12.18 -14.65
N GLU A 206 -22.62 13.31 -13.94
CA GLU A 206 -21.44 13.80 -13.20
C GLU A 206 -21.02 12.79 -12.11
N THR A 207 -21.97 12.27 -11.35
CA THR A 207 -21.72 11.23 -10.32
C THR A 207 -21.18 9.94 -10.93
N ALA A 208 -21.72 9.49 -12.07
CA ALA A 208 -21.19 8.30 -12.76
C ALA A 208 -19.72 8.48 -13.16
N HIS A 209 -19.35 9.68 -13.62
CA HIS A 209 -17.97 9.99 -13.98
C HIS A 209 -17.04 9.97 -12.75
N ILE A 210 -17.50 10.46 -11.60
CA ILE A 210 -16.72 10.45 -10.36
C ILE A 210 -16.47 9.01 -9.88
N ILE A 211 -17.50 8.16 -9.89
CA ILE A 211 -17.38 6.73 -9.53
C ILE A 211 -16.37 6.03 -10.45
N GLU A 212 -16.46 6.29 -11.77
CA GLU A 212 -15.53 5.70 -12.74
C GLU A 212 -14.09 6.20 -12.54
N ASN A 213 -13.90 7.47 -12.16
CA ASN A 213 -12.57 7.99 -11.79
C ASN A 213 -12.01 7.25 -10.58
N TYR A 214 -12.77 7.10 -9.50
CA TYR A 214 -12.30 6.36 -8.31
C TYR A 214 -11.98 4.90 -8.62
N ARG A 215 -12.79 4.26 -9.46
CA ARG A 215 -12.52 2.90 -9.95
C ARG A 215 -11.19 2.82 -10.70
N ASN A 216 -10.93 3.77 -11.58
CA ASN A 216 -9.67 3.84 -12.32
C ASN A 216 -8.48 4.10 -11.40
N GLU A 217 -8.61 5.01 -10.43
CA GLU A 217 -7.55 5.27 -9.45
C GLU A 217 -7.25 4.04 -8.58
N LEU A 218 -8.28 3.34 -8.09
CA LEU A 218 -8.11 2.08 -7.35
C LEU A 218 -7.44 1.00 -8.18
N ARG A 219 -7.80 0.91 -9.47
CA ARG A 219 -7.17 -0.02 -10.40
C ARG A 219 -5.69 0.29 -10.60
N ILE A 220 -5.31 1.58 -10.69
CA ILE A 220 -3.92 2.00 -10.77
C ILE A 220 -3.17 1.62 -9.49
N ILE A 221 -3.74 1.89 -8.31
CA ILE A 221 -3.13 1.55 -7.02
C ILE A 221 -2.95 0.04 -6.86
N ALA A 222 -3.99 -0.76 -7.16
CA ALA A 222 -3.94 -2.21 -7.09
C ALA A 222 -2.93 -2.80 -8.10
N HIS A 223 -2.90 -2.25 -9.32
CA HIS A 223 -1.96 -2.69 -10.35
C HIS A 223 -0.52 -2.31 -10.02
N ALA A 224 -0.27 -1.12 -9.47
CA ALA A 224 1.06 -0.72 -9.00
C ALA A 224 1.54 -1.66 -7.89
N HIS A 225 0.67 -1.94 -6.90
CA HIS A 225 0.97 -2.90 -5.84
C HIS A 225 1.22 -4.33 -6.38
N GLU A 226 0.43 -4.81 -7.35
CA GLU A 226 0.62 -6.13 -7.97
C GLU A 226 1.89 -6.23 -8.83
N GLN A 227 2.18 -5.21 -9.65
CA GLN A 227 3.38 -5.19 -10.49
C GLN A 227 4.64 -5.14 -9.64
N GLU A 228 4.67 -4.31 -8.59
CA GLU A 228 5.78 -4.27 -7.65
C GLU A 228 5.97 -5.59 -6.89
N ASN A 229 4.90 -6.34 -6.65
CA ASN A 229 5.02 -7.67 -6.03
C ASN A 229 5.40 -8.77 -7.05
N ARG A 230 5.15 -8.58 -8.37
CA ARG A 230 5.47 -9.55 -9.43
C ARG A 230 6.82 -9.33 -10.13
N GLU A 231 7.33 -8.11 -10.21
CA GLU A 231 8.64 -7.81 -10.82
C GLU A 231 9.84 -8.23 -9.94
N TYR A 232 9.59 -8.84 -8.77
CA TYR A 232 10.60 -9.25 -7.78
C TYR A 232 10.29 -10.61 -7.15
#